data_AF-A0A662GNM5-F1
#
_entry.id   AF-A0A662GNM5-F1
#
_cell.length_a   1.000
_cell.length_b   1.000
_cell.length_c   1.000
_cell.angle_alpha   90.00
_cell.angle_beta   90.00
_cell.angle_gamma   90.00
#
_symmetry.space_group_name_H-M   'P 1'
#
loop_
_entity.id
_entity.type
_entity.pdbx_description
1 polymer ?
#
loop_
_entity_poly.entity_id
_entity_poly.type
_entity_poly.pdbx_seq_one_letter_code
_entity_poly.pdbx_strand_id
1 'polypeptide(L)'
;MHPRSGPALGRNPTLIAVWVRCPRASIKPLWGEVIAMDRFERRGRDKIFDNIYRAVLLCKLAGLSFAETKNILREVFKNPPLLTVKDWYYGRRKHRLSKLNTLDKALWYHTAYEVVIKLKTKHLQWSYKKISSELKKYLPIKIPLTTIYYWLSERSKPNVTNVKVCPALGYLVGVLVGDYKRKGTKGGLVTKNLHFIKYYVQMYEKVTSIKLKIFRDKYGRYYTSERGTFLKILWRTGLWKIIAHIYPREFLQGLFDSEGSITHTMYKGILKGYTLNVTIGSHEVLETCIAILNNLNFKFRIDFTPPSIKKVRRK
;
A
#
# COMPACT_ATOMS: atom_id res chain seq x y z
N MET A 1 -56.51 -20.60 -29.59
CA MET A 1 -55.55 -19.49 -29.77
C MET A 1 -54.68 -19.39 -28.53
N HIS A 2 -53.46 -19.92 -28.60
CA HIS A 2 -52.50 -19.93 -27.48
C HIS A 2 -51.46 -18.81 -27.66
N PRO A 3 -51.03 -18.15 -26.58
CA PRO A 3 -49.98 -17.14 -26.64
C PRO A 3 -48.60 -17.82 -26.76
N ARG A 4 -47.79 -17.31 -27.71
CA ARG A 4 -46.40 -17.72 -27.92
C ARG A 4 -45.53 -17.27 -26.75
N SER A 5 -44.89 -18.23 -26.10
CA SER A 5 -43.81 -18.05 -25.14
C SER A 5 -42.60 -17.36 -25.81
N GLY A 6 -42.20 -16.20 -25.27
CA GLY A 6 -40.97 -15.50 -25.66
C GLY A 6 -39.71 -16.24 -25.20
N PRO A 7 -38.55 -15.97 -25.84
CA PRO A 7 -37.31 -16.65 -25.50
C PRO A 7 -36.79 -16.19 -24.13
N ALA A 8 -36.44 -17.19 -23.32
CA ALA A 8 -35.89 -17.04 -21.99
C ALA A 8 -34.61 -16.19 -22.00
N LEU A 9 -34.57 -15.24 -21.07
CA LEU A 9 -33.39 -14.49 -20.66
C LEU A 9 -32.21 -15.44 -20.42
N GLY A 10 -31.23 -15.36 -21.31
CA GLY A 10 -29.96 -16.06 -21.18
C GLY A 10 -29.28 -15.69 -19.87
N ARG A 11 -28.97 -16.71 -19.09
CA ARG A 11 -28.22 -16.64 -17.83
C ARG A 11 -26.95 -15.80 -18.00
N ASN A 12 -26.80 -14.78 -17.15
CA ASN A 12 -25.60 -13.98 -16.98
C ASN A 12 -24.39 -14.90 -16.66
N PRO A 13 -23.35 -15.00 -17.51
CA PRO A 13 -22.16 -15.77 -17.20
C PRO A 13 -21.14 -14.86 -16.51
N THR A 14 -21.38 -14.49 -15.25
CA THR A 14 -20.37 -13.79 -14.44
C THR A 14 -19.65 -14.80 -13.55
N LEU A 15 -18.89 -15.68 -14.19
CA LEU A 15 -17.93 -16.55 -13.51
C LEU A 15 -16.53 -15.98 -13.79
N ILE A 16 -16.16 -14.96 -13.01
CA ILE A 16 -14.77 -14.49 -12.98
C ILE A 16 -14.02 -15.50 -12.13
N ALA A 17 -13.36 -16.47 -12.79
CA ALA A 17 -12.36 -17.29 -12.14
C ALA A 17 -11.05 -16.47 -12.13
N VAL A 18 -10.60 -16.08 -10.95
CA VAL A 18 -9.25 -15.52 -10.77
C VAL A 18 -8.28 -16.69 -10.59
N TRP A 19 -7.28 -16.80 -11.46
CA TRP A 19 -6.23 -17.81 -11.33
C TRP A 19 -4.98 -17.15 -10.79
N VAL A 20 -4.52 -17.62 -9.64
CA VAL A 20 -3.28 -17.12 -9.04
C VAL A 20 -2.18 -18.14 -9.28
N ARG A 21 -1.15 -17.77 -10.05
CA ARG A 21 0.01 -18.64 -10.34
C ARG A 21 1.19 -18.26 -9.46
N CYS A 22 1.72 -19.20 -8.67
CA CYS A 22 2.88 -18.97 -7.81
C CYS A 22 4.10 -19.84 -8.20
N PRO A 23 5.25 -19.24 -8.56
CA PRO A 23 6.53 -19.95 -8.68
C PRO A 23 7.15 -20.26 -7.32
N ARG A 24 7.56 -21.51 -7.09
CA ARG A 24 8.24 -21.95 -5.85
C ARG A 24 9.70 -21.44 -5.82
N ALA A 25 9.98 -20.30 -5.19
CA ALA A 25 11.37 -19.95 -4.88
C ALA A 25 11.87 -20.84 -3.71
N SER A 26 13.11 -21.32 -3.81
CA SER A 26 13.80 -22.12 -2.79
C SER A 26 13.59 -21.55 -1.39
N ILE A 27 12.94 -22.36 -0.55
CA ILE A 27 12.69 -22.07 0.86
C ILE A 27 14.04 -22.13 1.58
N LYS A 28 14.60 -20.97 1.92
CA LYS A 28 15.32 -20.84 3.19
C LYS A 28 14.36 -20.13 4.15
N PRO A 29 13.92 -20.79 5.24
CA PRO A 29 13.27 -20.05 6.30
C PRO A 29 14.28 -19.05 6.86
N LEU A 30 13.96 -17.76 6.84
CA LEU A 30 14.70 -16.72 7.55
C LEU A 30 14.32 -16.69 9.04
N TRP A 31 14.12 -17.86 9.62
CA TRP A 31 13.90 -18.07 11.05
C TRP A 31 14.84 -19.19 11.50
N GLY A 32 15.89 -18.82 12.22
CA GLY A 32 16.80 -19.77 12.85
C GLY A 32 18.24 -19.28 12.91
N GLU A 33 18.55 -18.40 13.87
CA GLU A 33 19.70 -18.60 14.76
C GLU A 33 19.51 -17.73 16.01
N VAL A 34 19.19 -18.42 17.09
CA VAL A 34 19.20 -17.96 18.47
C VAL A 34 20.67 -17.84 18.87
N ILE A 35 21.12 -16.65 19.28
CA ILE A 35 22.11 -16.33 20.34
C ILE A 35 22.35 -14.80 20.32
N ALA A 36 22.22 -14.18 21.50
CA ALA A 36 22.35 -12.74 21.89
C ALA A 36 21.00 -12.03 22.23
N MET A 37 20.41 -12.38 23.38
CA MET A 37 18.95 -12.43 23.59
C MET A 37 18.29 -11.40 24.53
N ASP A 38 18.77 -10.16 24.69
CA ASP A 38 18.01 -9.18 25.55
C ASP A 38 17.89 -7.75 24.98
N ARG A 39 18.85 -7.27 24.17
CA ARG A 39 18.75 -5.92 23.55
C ARG A 39 18.11 -5.89 22.16
N PHE A 40 18.11 -7.01 21.43
CA PHE A 40 17.55 -7.07 20.06
C PHE A 40 16.03 -7.28 20.04
N GLU A 41 15.47 -8.04 20.99
CA GLU A 41 14.02 -8.25 21.06
C GLU A 41 13.25 -6.97 21.37
N ARG A 42 13.77 -6.09 22.23
CA ARG A 42 13.11 -4.82 22.55
C ARG A 42 13.01 -3.92 21.31
N ARG A 43 14.09 -3.82 20.51
CA ARG A 43 14.10 -3.09 19.24
C ARG A 43 13.19 -3.71 18.18
N GLY A 44 13.01 -5.02 18.18
CA GLY A 44 12.05 -5.73 17.31
C GLY A 44 10.60 -5.45 17.71
N ARG A 45 10.30 -5.53 19.01
CA ARG A 45 8.98 -5.23 19.59
C ARG A 45 8.56 -3.78 19.31
N ASP A 46 9.43 -2.81 19.57
CA ASP A 46 9.12 -1.39 19.32
C ASP A 46 8.72 -1.10 17.87
N LYS A 47 9.38 -1.75 16.90
CA LYS A 47 9.04 -1.62 15.48
C LYS A 47 7.67 -2.20 15.14
N ILE A 48 7.25 -3.29 15.78
CA ILE A 48 5.93 -3.88 15.59
C ILE A 48 4.84 -2.94 16.12
N PHE A 49 4.97 -2.45 17.36
CA PHE A 49 4.00 -1.49 17.93
C PHE A 49 3.94 -0.19 17.12
N ASP A 50 5.09 0.29 16.66
CA ASP A 50 5.20 1.43 15.74
C ASP A 50 4.39 1.21 14.45
N ASN A 51 4.46 0.02 13.86
CA ASN A 51 3.71 -0.32 12.64
C ASN A 51 2.22 -0.52 12.92
N ILE A 52 1.83 -1.15 14.04
CA ILE A 52 0.42 -1.26 14.44
C ILE A 52 -0.18 0.13 14.66
N TYR A 53 0.54 1.04 15.33
CA TYR A 53 0.08 2.42 15.49
C TYR A 53 -0.08 3.13 14.15
N ARG A 54 0.89 3.01 13.23
CA ARG A 54 0.77 3.55 11.87
C ARG A 54 -0.43 2.97 11.12
N ALA A 55 -0.69 1.68 11.26
CA ALA A 55 -1.83 1.02 10.66
C ALA A 55 -3.16 1.60 11.17
N VAL A 56 -3.28 1.82 12.49
CA VAL A 56 -4.44 2.52 13.09
C VAL A 56 -4.61 3.91 12.46
N LEU A 57 -3.53 4.67 12.32
CA LEU A 57 -3.59 6.00 11.72
C LEU A 57 -4.00 5.96 10.24
N LEU A 58 -3.51 4.99 9.46
CA LEU A 58 -3.91 4.80 8.07
C LEU A 58 -5.40 4.46 7.95
N CYS A 59 -5.91 3.53 8.74
CA CYS A 59 -7.34 3.19 8.75
C CYS A 59 -8.20 4.41 9.13
N LYS A 60 -7.75 5.19 10.12
CA LYS A 60 -8.48 6.40 10.54
C LYS A 60 -8.46 7.50 9.47
N LEU A 61 -7.33 7.68 8.79
CA LEU A 61 -7.22 8.60 7.64
C LEU A 61 -8.09 8.16 6.46
N ALA A 62 -8.34 6.86 6.30
CA ALA A 62 -9.25 6.31 5.30
C ALA A 62 -10.74 6.41 5.72
N GLY A 63 -11.05 6.89 6.92
CA GLY A 63 -12.42 7.02 7.41
C GLY A 63 -13.06 5.74 7.93
N LEU A 64 -12.28 4.68 8.17
CA LEU A 64 -12.81 3.41 8.67
C LEU A 64 -13.20 3.51 10.15
N SER A 65 -14.25 2.79 10.54
CA SER A 65 -14.67 2.60 11.92
C SER A 65 -13.64 1.80 12.74
N PHE A 66 -13.78 1.82 14.07
CA PHE A 66 -12.95 1.00 14.94
C PHE A 66 -13.15 -0.50 14.68
N ALA A 67 -14.38 -0.94 14.36
CA ALA A 67 -14.68 -2.33 14.09
C ALA A 67 -13.97 -2.83 12.83
N GLU A 68 -14.04 -2.07 11.74
CA GLU A 68 -13.31 -2.36 10.50
C GLU A 68 -11.79 -2.34 10.72
N THR A 69 -11.29 -1.32 11.41
CA THR A 69 -9.87 -1.19 11.76
C THR A 69 -9.39 -2.41 12.55
N LYS A 70 -10.16 -2.86 13.55
CA LYS A 70 -9.87 -4.03 14.37
C LYS A 70 -9.77 -5.30 13.52
N ASN A 71 -10.69 -5.49 12.58
CA ASN A 71 -10.70 -6.67 11.71
C ASN A 71 -9.46 -6.70 10.79
N ILE A 72 -9.13 -5.57 10.16
CA ILE A 72 -7.93 -5.44 9.32
C ILE A 72 -6.66 -5.72 10.12
N LEU A 73 -6.56 -5.19 11.35
CA LEU A 73 -5.37 -5.41 12.19
C LEU A 73 -5.22 -6.87 12.64
N ARG A 74 -6.33 -7.57 12.89
CA ARG A 74 -6.30 -9.00 13.19
C ARG A 74 -5.83 -9.81 12.00
N GLU A 75 -6.31 -9.48 10.80
CA GLU A 75 -5.87 -10.14 9.56
C GLU A 75 -4.36 -9.97 9.34
N VAL A 76 -3.86 -8.73 9.49
CA VAL A 76 -2.47 -8.41 9.14
C VAL A 76 -1.46 -8.75 10.24
N PHE A 77 -1.81 -8.56 11.51
CA PHE A 77 -0.88 -8.73 12.64
C PHE A 77 -1.20 -9.96 13.52
N LYS A 78 -2.27 -10.72 13.21
CA LYS A 78 -2.78 -11.88 13.95
C LYS A 78 -3.28 -11.54 15.37
N ASN A 79 -2.38 -11.09 16.24
CA ASN A 79 -2.67 -10.81 17.66
C ASN A 79 -2.30 -9.36 18.08
N PRO A 80 -2.96 -8.32 17.52
CA PRO A 80 -2.70 -6.94 17.94
C PRO A 80 -3.25 -6.66 19.36
N PRO A 81 -2.61 -5.76 20.15
CA PRO A 81 -3.04 -5.41 21.51
C PRO A 81 -4.31 -4.54 21.48
N LEU A 82 -5.49 -5.17 21.42
CA LEU A 82 -6.75 -4.50 21.07
C LEU A 82 -7.18 -3.35 21.99
N LEU A 83 -6.92 -3.44 23.30
CA LEU A 83 -7.20 -2.34 24.24
C LEU A 83 -6.36 -1.11 23.90
N THR A 84 -5.05 -1.31 23.70
CA THR A 84 -4.11 -0.27 23.28
C THR A 84 -4.49 0.31 21.91
N VAL A 85 -4.90 -0.53 20.95
CA VAL A 85 -5.39 -0.11 19.63
C VAL A 85 -6.64 0.76 19.76
N LYS A 86 -7.57 0.41 20.65
CA LYS A 86 -8.77 1.21 20.94
C LYS A 86 -8.41 2.59 21.46
N ASP A 87 -7.49 2.67 22.42
CA ASP A 87 -7.05 3.95 22.98
C ASP A 87 -6.35 4.83 21.95
N TRP A 88 -5.55 4.22 21.06
CA TRP A 88 -4.91 4.94 19.96
C TRP A 88 -5.91 5.45 18.92
N TYR A 89 -6.89 4.63 18.56
CA TYR A 89 -7.90 4.99 17.55
C TYR A 89 -8.72 6.20 18.00
N TYR A 90 -9.24 6.16 19.23
CA TYR A 90 -10.01 7.26 19.82
C TYR A 90 -9.16 8.43 20.35
N GLY A 91 -7.82 8.34 20.25
CA GLY A 91 -6.92 9.39 20.69
C GLY A 91 -6.82 9.58 22.20
N ARG A 92 -7.31 8.62 23.00
CA ARG A 92 -7.18 8.60 24.47
C ARG A 92 -5.72 8.48 24.90
N ARG A 93 -4.93 7.76 24.11
CA ARG A 93 -3.48 7.60 24.27
C ARG A 93 -2.79 7.79 22.93
N LYS A 94 -1.57 8.35 22.94
CA LYS A 94 -0.70 8.42 21.76
C LYS A 94 0.49 7.49 21.94
N HIS A 95 0.81 6.72 20.90
CA HIS A 95 2.04 5.95 20.87
C HIS A 95 3.24 6.85 20.58
N ARG A 96 4.34 6.67 21.30
CA ARG A 96 5.58 7.39 21.02
C ARG A 96 6.37 6.59 19.99
N LEU A 97 6.22 6.95 18.72
CA LEU A 97 7.00 6.35 17.64
C LEU A 97 8.49 6.42 17.94
N SER A 98 9.19 5.29 17.81
CA SER A 98 10.63 5.20 18.04
C SER A 98 11.42 6.09 17.08
N LYS A 99 10.99 6.12 15.82
CA LYS A 99 11.56 6.95 14.76
C LYS A 99 10.50 7.28 13.71
N LEU A 100 10.44 8.54 13.31
CA LEU A 100 9.64 8.97 12.16
C LEU A 100 10.32 8.55 10.86
N ASN A 101 9.59 7.86 10.00
CA ASN A 101 10.03 7.48 8.66
C ASN A 101 9.43 8.42 7.60
N THR A 102 9.78 8.21 6.33
CA THR A 102 9.31 9.07 5.24
C THR A 102 7.80 9.03 5.05
N LEU A 103 7.13 7.91 5.35
CA LEU A 103 5.67 7.81 5.28
C LEU A 103 5.01 8.70 6.34
N ASP A 104 5.50 8.68 7.58
CA ASP A 104 4.97 9.57 8.64
C ASP A 104 5.11 11.05 8.24
N LYS A 105 6.25 11.41 7.66
CA LYS A 105 6.48 12.78 7.17
C LYS A 105 5.54 13.12 6.03
N ALA A 106 5.39 12.21 5.06
CA ALA A 106 4.51 12.39 3.90
C ALA A 106 3.04 12.58 4.30
N LEU A 107 2.56 11.91 5.34
CA LEU A 107 1.18 11.99 5.82
C LEU A 107 0.91 13.25 6.67
N TRP A 108 1.89 13.70 7.46
CA TRP A 108 1.61 14.66 8.55
C TRP A 108 2.39 15.97 8.48
N TYR A 109 3.54 16.05 7.79
CA TYR A 109 4.39 17.26 7.89
C TYR A 109 3.78 18.49 7.22
N HIS A 110 3.02 18.33 6.13
CA HIS A 110 2.35 19.46 5.47
C HIS A 110 1.27 20.06 6.37
N THR A 111 0.36 19.23 6.88
CA THR A 111 -0.64 19.64 7.87
C THR A 111 -0.01 20.23 9.12
N ALA A 112 1.08 19.63 9.62
CA ALA A 112 1.82 20.14 10.76
C ALA A 112 2.37 21.54 10.50
N TYR A 113 2.97 21.75 9.33
CA TYR A 113 3.53 23.03 8.93
C TYR A 113 2.44 24.11 8.85
N GLU A 114 1.30 23.82 8.21
CA GLU A 114 0.17 24.75 8.14
C GLU A 114 -0.33 25.15 9.53
N VAL A 115 -0.49 24.20 10.45
CA VAL A 115 -0.91 24.47 11.82
C VAL A 115 0.14 25.31 12.55
N VAL A 116 1.44 25.01 12.38
CA VAL A 116 2.54 25.78 12.99
C VAL A 116 2.51 27.24 12.53
N ILE A 117 2.36 27.49 11.22
CA ILE A 117 2.27 28.85 10.68
C ILE A 117 1.04 29.56 11.23
N LYS A 118 -0.14 28.92 11.19
CA LYS A 118 -1.39 29.49 11.76
C LYS A 118 -1.26 29.85 13.25
N LEU A 119 -0.65 28.97 14.05
CA LEU A 119 -0.42 29.24 15.48
C LEU A 119 0.54 30.41 15.69
N LYS A 120 1.60 30.51 14.89
CA LYS A 120 2.55 31.63 14.99
C LYS A 120 1.91 32.96 14.61
N THR A 121 1.10 32.99 13.55
CA THR A 121 0.38 34.20 13.13
C THR A 121 -0.61 34.66 14.21
N LYS A 122 -1.33 33.75 14.86
CA LYS A 122 -2.28 34.08 15.93
C LYS A 122 -1.62 34.47 17.25
N HIS A 123 -0.43 33.95 17.52
CA HIS A 123 0.29 34.15 18.78
C HIS A 123 1.76 34.48 18.51
N LEU A 124 2.01 35.71 18.07
CA LEU A 124 3.35 36.18 17.68
C LEU A 124 4.38 36.05 18.80
N GLN A 125 3.96 36.22 20.06
CA GLN A 125 4.79 36.12 21.27
C GLN A 125 5.14 34.67 21.66
N TRP A 126 4.51 33.65 21.07
CA TRP A 126 4.80 32.27 21.44
C TRP A 126 6.17 31.82 20.94
N SER A 127 6.91 31.17 21.85
CA SER A 127 8.13 30.44 21.51
C SER A 127 7.80 29.17 20.74
N TYR A 128 8.77 28.68 19.95
CA TYR A 128 8.63 27.40 19.23
C TYR A 128 8.34 26.21 20.17
N LYS A 129 8.80 26.27 21.43
CA LYS A 129 8.51 25.26 22.47
C LYS A 129 7.01 25.28 22.83
N LYS A 130 6.41 26.46 23.00
CA LYS A 130 4.98 26.61 23.28
C LYS A 130 4.13 26.16 22.08
N ILE A 131 4.51 26.56 20.86
CA ILE A 131 3.87 26.09 19.62
C ILE A 131 3.94 24.57 19.50
N SER A 132 5.08 23.94 19.82
CA SER A 132 5.22 22.48 19.79
C SER A 132 4.29 21.76 20.78
N SER A 133 4.16 22.30 22.00
CA SER A 133 3.24 21.78 23.01
C SER A 133 1.79 21.83 22.52
N GLU A 134 1.42 22.94 21.87
CA GLU A 134 0.08 23.13 21.32
C GLU A 134 -0.16 22.23 20.11
N LEU A 135 0.79 22.17 19.16
CA LEU A 135 0.76 21.30 17.98
C LEU A 135 0.55 19.81 18.35
N LYS A 136 1.15 19.37 19.47
CA LYS A 136 1.02 17.99 19.97
C LYS A 136 -0.44 17.62 20.26
N LYS A 137 -1.33 18.57 20.50
CA LYS A 137 -2.77 18.30 20.70
C LYS A 137 -3.44 17.89 19.39
N TYR A 138 -3.13 18.60 18.30
CA TYR A 138 -3.74 18.42 16.98
C TYR A 138 -3.24 17.20 16.21
N LEU A 139 -1.97 16.79 16.39
CA LEU A 139 -1.36 15.74 15.58
C LEU A 139 -1.24 14.41 16.34
N PRO A 140 -1.34 13.26 15.64
CA PRO A 140 -1.10 11.95 16.24
C PRO A 140 0.40 11.63 16.37
N ILE A 141 1.28 12.43 15.78
CA ILE A 141 2.74 12.25 15.85
C ILE A 141 3.43 13.44 16.52
N LYS A 142 4.59 13.19 17.13
CA LYS A 142 5.44 14.25 17.70
C LYS A 142 6.43 14.75 16.65
N ILE A 143 6.29 16.01 16.25
CA ILE A 143 7.27 16.68 15.38
C ILE A 143 8.50 17.11 16.21
N PRO A 144 9.74 16.87 15.75
CA PRO A 144 10.93 17.34 16.44
C PRO A 144 10.95 18.87 16.62
N LEU A 145 11.38 19.34 17.78
CA LEU A 145 11.46 20.78 18.09
C LEU A 145 12.32 21.55 17.09
N THR A 146 13.44 20.95 16.67
CA THR A 146 14.35 21.52 15.67
C THR A 146 13.68 21.72 14.33
N THR A 147 12.80 20.80 13.90
CA THR A 147 12.01 20.94 12.68
C THR A 147 11.04 22.12 12.78
N ILE A 148 10.34 22.27 13.91
CA ILE A 148 9.42 23.41 14.13
C ILE A 148 10.20 24.73 14.13
N TYR A 149 11.34 24.79 14.81
CA TYR A 149 12.21 25.96 14.81
C TYR A 149 12.64 26.36 13.39
N TYR A 150 13.07 25.41 12.55
CA TYR A 150 13.46 25.71 11.17
C TYR A 150 12.29 26.11 10.27
N TRP A 151 11.07 25.64 10.54
CA TRP A 151 9.89 26.11 9.83
C TRP A 151 9.53 27.55 10.18
N LEU A 152 9.61 27.90 11.48
CA LEU A 152 9.29 29.25 11.97
C LEU A 152 10.36 30.29 11.64
N SER A 153 11.61 29.87 11.50
CA SER A 153 12.72 30.73 11.08
C SER A 153 12.89 30.80 9.56
N GLU A 154 11.94 30.24 8.80
CA GLU A 154 11.93 30.20 7.33
C GLU A 154 13.14 29.50 6.69
N ARG A 155 13.99 28.85 7.49
CA ARG A 155 15.15 28.08 7.03
C ARG A 155 14.77 26.81 6.27
N SER A 156 13.53 26.32 6.44
CA SER A 156 13.04 25.14 5.74
C SER A 156 11.52 25.10 5.61
N LYS A 157 11.05 24.26 4.70
CA LYS A 157 9.64 23.84 4.55
C LYS A 157 9.59 22.31 4.46
N PRO A 158 8.40 21.67 4.59
CA PRO A 158 8.26 20.23 4.37
C PRO A 158 8.78 19.78 2.99
N ASN A 159 10.02 19.28 2.94
CA ASN A 159 10.63 18.73 1.72
C ASN A 159 10.34 17.22 1.60
N VAL A 160 9.05 16.88 1.63
CA VAL A 160 8.57 15.51 1.44
C VAL A 160 7.30 15.59 0.60
N THR A 161 7.10 14.65 -0.31
CA THR A 161 5.86 14.55 -1.07
C THR A 161 4.70 14.30 -0.10
N ASN A 162 3.67 15.14 -0.15
CA ASN A 162 2.44 14.92 0.60
C ASN A 162 1.75 13.66 0.07
N VAL A 163 1.17 12.84 0.94
CA VAL A 163 0.49 11.60 0.54
C VAL A 163 -0.91 11.58 1.13
N LYS A 164 -1.92 11.43 0.27
CA LYS A 164 -3.31 11.24 0.66
C LYS A 164 -3.63 9.76 0.78
N VAL A 165 -4.31 9.37 1.86
CA VAL A 165 -4.87 8.02 2.00
C VAL A 165 -6.21 8.00 1.29
N CYS A 166 -6.22 7.56 0.03
CA CYS A 166 -7.40 7.51 -0.84
C CYS A 166 -7.37 6.25 -1.72
N PRO A 167 -8.45 5.89 -2.44
CA PRO A 167 -8.50 4.68 -3.27
C PRO A 167 -7.35 4.57 -4.28
N ALA A 168 -6.89 5.69 -4.85
CA ALA A 168 -5.73 5.71 -5.74
C ALA A 168 -4.43 5.18 -5.09
N LEU A 169 -4.29 5.31 -3.77
CA LEU A 169 -3.17 4.71 -3.03
C LEU A 169 -3.26 3.18 -3.02
N GLY A 170 -4.47 2.61 -2.97
CA GLY A 170 -4.71 1.17 -3.14
C GLY A 170 -4.13 0.66 -4.46
N TYR A 171 -4.46 1.35 -5.56
CA TYR A 171 -3.91 1.04 -6.89
C TYR A 171 -2.37 1.11 -6.92
N LEU A 172 -1.79 2.20 -6.42
CA LEU A 172 -0.32 2.34 -6.39
C LEU A 172 0.35 1.24 -5.55
N VAL A 173 -0.31 0.77 -4.49
CA VAL A 173 0.18 -0.36 -3.68
C VAL A 173 0.04 -1.70 -4.43
N GLY A 174 -1.01 -1.90 -5.22
CA GLY A 174 -1.09 -3.04 -6.14
C GLY A 174 0.09 -3.08 -7.11
N VAL A 175 0.38 -1.94 -7.74
CA VAL A 175 1.52 -1.79 -8.67
C VAL A 175 2.87 -1.96 -7.94
N LEU A 176 2.99 -1.44 -6.72
CA LEU A 176 4.18 -1.57 -5.87
C LEU A 176 4.60 -3.03 -5.68
N VAL A 177 3.62 -3.91 -5.52
CA VAL A 177 3.83 -5.31 -5.19
C VAL A 177 4.25 -6.14 -6.41
N GLY A 178 3.79 -5.77 -7.61
CA GLY A 178 4.19 -6.35 -8.90
C GLY A 178 5.44 -5.67 -9.49
N ASP A 179 5.21 -4.93 -10.59
CA ASP A 179 6.22 -4.39 -11.51
C ASP A 179 7.05 -3.20 -10.98
N TYR A 180 6.67 -2.62 -9.84
CA TYR A 180 7.38 -1.44 -9.33
C TYR A 180 8.82 -1.73 -8.92
N LYS A 181 9.74 -0.84 -9.31
CA LYS A 181 11.15 -0.93 -8.91
C LYS A 181 11.34 -0.63 -7.43
N ARG A 182 11.40 -1.71 -6.64
CA ARG A 182 11.61 -1.67 -5.18
C ARG A 182 13.07 -1.48 -4.76
N LYS A 183 14.04 -1.95 -5.55
CA LYS A 183 15.47 -1.94 -5.23
C LYS A 183 16.19 -0.72 -5.78
N GLY A 184 17.21 -0.25 -5.04
CA GLY A 184 18.08 0.86 -5.44
C GLY A 184 17.54 2.26 -5.14
N THR A 185 18.33 3.26 -5.56
CA THR A 185 18.03 4.70 -5.37
C THR A 185 17.00 5.21 -6.37
N LYS A 186 16.86 4.55 -7.53
CA LYS A 186 15.84 4.84 -8.54
C LYS A 186 14.55 4.10 -8.17
N GLY A 187 13.40 4.76 -8.29
CA GLY A 187 12.09 4.11 -8.27
C GLY A 187 11.51 4.09 -9.68
N GLY A 188 10.19 4.03 -9.78
CA GLY A 188 9.48 4.14 -11.05
C GLY A 188 8.91 2.83 -11.56
N LEU A 189 7.91 2.98 -12.41
CA LEU A 189 7.30 1.91 -13.19
C LEU A 189 7.99 1.82 -14.56
N VAL A 190 8.15 0.61 -15.10
CA VAL A 190 8.58 0.38 -16.49
C VAL A 190 7.62 -0.59 -17.12
N THR A 191 7.05 -0.25 -18.28
CA THR A 191 6.13 -1.15 -18.99
C THR A 191 6.13 -0.88 -20.49
N LYS A 192 5.73 -1.87 -21.29
CA LYS A 192 5.46 -1.67 -22.73
C LYS A 192 4.07 -1.06 -22.98
N ASN A 193 3.18 -1.09 -21.99
CA ASN A 193 1.80 -0.65 -22.13
C ASN A 193 1.66 0.86 -21.81
N LEU A 194 1.37 1.67 -22.83
CA LEU A 194 1.18 3.12 -22.66
C LEU A 194 -0.05 3.47 -21.81
N HIS A 195 -1.14 2.71 -21.91
CA HIS A 195 -2.35 2.96 -21.13
C HIS A 195 -2.12 2.71 -19.64
N PHE A 196 -1.43 1.60 -19.33
CA PHE A 196 -1.07 1.27 -17.95
C PHE A 196 -0.23 2.37 -17.31
N ILE A 197 0.86 2.82 -17.95
CA ILE A 197 1.71 3.86 -17.36
C ILE A 197 0.99 5.21 -17.25
N LYS A 198 0.12 5.57 -18.21
CA LYS A 198 -0.69 6.79 -18.12
C LYS A 198 -1.63 6.74 -16.92
N TYR A 199 -2.29 5.61 -16.69
CA TYR A 199 -3.18 5.42 -15.55
C TYR A 199 -2.42 5.43 -14.22
N TYR A 200 -1.24 4.79 -14.16
CA TYR A 200 -0.33 4.88 -13.00
C TYR A 200 0.03 6.34 -12.66
N VAL A 201 0.42 7.14 -13.66
CA VAL A 201 0.76 8.56 -13.44
C VAL A 201 -0.46 9.35 -12.92
N GLN A 202 -1.66 9.10 -13.44
CA GLN A 202 -2.88 9.72 -12.94
C GLN A 202 -3.17 9.35 -11.48
N MET A 203 -3.03 8.07 -11.09
CA MET A 203 -3.22 7.65 -9.71
C MET A 203 -2.14 8.25 -8.79
N TYR A 204 -0.90 8.35 -9.26
CA TYR A 204 0.18 9.00 -8.53
C TYR A 204 -0.12 10.47 -8.26
N GLU A 205 -0.60 11.20 -9.27
CA GLU A 205 -1.03 12.60 -9.13
C GLU A 205 -2.19 12.75 -8.13
N LYS A 206 -3.19 11.87 -8.16
CA LYS A 206 -4.30 11.90 -7.18
C LYS A 206 -3.82 11.74 -5.73
N VAL A 207 -2.82 10.88 -5.50
CA VAL A 207 -2.27 10.62 -4.16
C VAL A 207 -1.34 11.73 -3.70
N THR A 208 -0.56 12.32 -4.60
CA THR A 208 0.58 13.18 -4.24
C THR A 208 0.47 14.63 -4.66
N SER A 209 -0.52 14.96 -5.51
CA SER A 209 -0.60 16.21 -6.27
C SER A 209 0.62 16.49 -7.16
N ILE A 210 1.43 15.48 -7.48
CA ILE A 210 2.59 15.61 -8.36
C ILE A 210 2.32 14.91 -9.69
N LYS A 211 2.41 15.66 -10.79
CA LYS A 211 2.32 15.13 -12.15
C LYS A 211 3.67 14.55 -12.59
N LEU A 212 3.73 13.23 -12.73
CA LEU A 212 4.95 12.56 -13.21
C LEU A 212 5.11 12.72 -14.72
N LYS A 213 6.37 12.78 -15.17
CA LYS A 213 6.72 12.71 -16.60
C LYS A 213 6.85 11.24 -17.03
N ILE A 214 6.35 10.93 -18.23
CA ILE A 214 6.51 9.64 -18.88
C ILE A 214 7.64 9.76 -19.89
N PHE A 215 8.61 8.86 -19.80
CA PHE A 215 9.73 8.76 -20.72
C PHE A 215 9.62 7.48 -21.55
N ARG A 216 10.30 7.44 -22.70
CA ARG A 216 10.44 6.25 -23.53
C ARG A 216 11.91 5.87 -23.62
N ASP A 217 12.24 4.60 -23.42
CA ASP A 217 13.60 4.10 -23.55
C ASP A 217 13.91 3.63 -24.99
N LYS A 218 15.19 3.32 -25.26
CA LYS A 218 15.66 2.81 -26.56
C LYS A 218 15.05 1.46 -26.98
N TYR A 219 14.40 0.75 -26.05
CA TYR A 219 13.72 -0.53 -26.30
C TYR A 219 12.22 -0.35 -26.50
N GLY A 220 11.75 0.90 -26.65
CA GLY A 220 10.36 1.24 -26.87
C GLY A 220 9.49 1.12 -25.61
N ARG A 221 10.07 0.92 -24.42
CA ARG A 221 9.33 0.83 -23.15
C ARG A 221 9.10 2.20 -22.56
N TYR A 222 7.97 2.37 -21.89
CA TYR A 222 7.64 3.56 -21.14
C TYR A 222 8.12 3.43 -19.70
N TYR A 223 8.58 4.53 -19.11
CA TYR A 223 8.96 4.54 -17.70
C TYR A 223 8.74 5.88 -17.00
N THR A 224 8.62 5.82 -15.67
CA THR A 224 8.71 6.97 -14.76
C THR A 224 10.00 6.91 -13.95
N SER A 225 10.45 8.03 -13.38
CA SER A 225 11.75 8.14 -12.69
C SER A 225 11.66 8.65 -11.25
N GLU A 226 10.47 8.65 -10.65
CA GLU A 226 10.27 9.08 -9.27
C GLU A 226 10.93 8.14 -8.27
N ARG A 227 11.33 8.66 -7.10
CA ARG A 227 11.95 7.84 -6.05
C ARG A 227 10.96 6.92 -5.34
N GLY A 228 9.69 7.34 -5.22
CA GLY A 228 8.62 6.57 -4.58
C GLY A 228 8.90 6.17 -3.14
N THR A 229 9.58 7.01 -2.36
CA THR A 229 10.08 6.62 -1.03
C THR A 229 8.97 6.16 -0.08
N PHE A 230 7.78 6.77 -0.13
CA PHE A 230 6.64 6.36 0.69
C PHE A 230 6.16 4.95 0.33
N LEU A 231 6.08 4.60 -0.96
CA LEU A 231 5.76 3.25 -1.43
C LEU A 231 6.81 2.24 -0.96
N LYS A 232 8.11 2.58 -1.09
CA LYS A 232 9.19 1.73 -0.59
C LYS A 232 9.10 1.49 0.92
N ILE A 233 8.68 2.49 1.70
CA ILE A 233 8.44 2.33 3.13
C ILE A 233 7.24 1.42 3.40
N LEU A 234 6.10 1.61 2.70
CA LEU A 234 4.92 0.74 2.82
C LEU A 234 5.28 -0.73 2.56
N TRP A 235 6.11 -1.01 1.54
CA TRP A 235 6.64 -2.35 1.28
C TRP A 235 7.49 -2.86 2.45
N ARG A 236 8.52 -2.10 2.85
CA ARG A 236 9.50 -2.51 3.88
C ARG A 236 8.90 -2.73 5.26
N THR A 237 7.83 -2.01 5.61
CA THR A 237 7.18 -2.14 6.92
C THR A 237 6.02 -3.14 6.92
N GLY A 238 5.65 -3.71 5.77
CA GLY A 238 4.46 -4.55 5.62
C GLY A 238 3.13 -3.78 5.67
N LEU A 239 3.15 -2.45 5.82
CA LEU A 239 1.95 -1.61 5.87
C LEU A 239 1.19 -1.57 4.53
N TRP A 240 1.81 -2.03 3.44
CA TRP A 240 1.13 -2.22 2.17
C TRP A 240 -0.09 -3.16 2.30
N LYS A 241 -0.05 -4.16 3.19
CA LYS A 241 -1.21 -5.05 3.45
C LYS A 241 -2.40 -4.30 4.05
N ILE A 242 -2.12 -3.34 4.93
CA ILE A 242 -3.16 -2.49 5.52
C ILE A 242 -3.86 -1.70 4.42
N ILE A 243 -3.08 -1.09 3.52
CA ILE A 243 -3.66 -0.38 2.36
C ILE A 243 -4.46 -1.34 1.46
N ALA A 244 -3.95 -2.56 1.23
CA ALA A 244 -4.65 -3.57 0.44
C ALA A 244 -6.00 -3.95 1.05
N HIS A 245 -6.12 -4.03 2.38
CA HIS A 245 -7.41 -4.28 3.04
C HIS A 245 -8.31 -3.03 3.13
N ILE A 246 -7.75 -1.82 3.17
CA ILE A 246 -8.53 -0.57 3.14
C ILE A 246 -9.17 -0.38 1.75
N TYR A 247 -8.41 -0.62 0.68
CA TYR A 247 -8.82 -0.39 -0.72
C TYR A 247 -8.64 -1.68 -1.56
N PRO A 248 -9.43 -2.73 -1.26
CA PRO A 248 -9.18 -4.07 -1.81
C PRO A 248 -9.38 -4.15 -3.32
N ARG A 249 -10.36 -3.44 -3.88
CA ARG A 249 -10.64 -3.48 -5.32
C ARG A 249 -9.54 -2.77 -6.10
N GLU A 250 -9.13 -1.59 -5.67
CA GLU A 250 -8.09 -0.79 -6.29
C GLU A 250 -6.73 -1.48 -6.18
N PHE A 251 -6.44 -2.10 -5.04
CA PHE A 251 -5.26 -2.94 -4.87
C PHE A 251 -5.22 -4.10 -5.87
N LEU A 252 -6.30 -4.89 -5.97
CA LEU A 252 -6.37 -5.99 -6.92
C LEU A 252 -6.25 -5.51 -8.37
N GLN A 253 -6.84 -4.36 -8.71
CA GLN A 253 -6.68 -3.74 -10.02
C GLN A 253 -5.23 -3.38 -10.32
N GLY A 254 -4.54 -2.71 -9.39
CA GLY A 254 -3.13 -2.32 -9.58
C GLY A 254 -2.20 -3.54 -9.70
N LEU A 255 -2.49 -4.61 -8.97
CA LEU A 255 -1.77 -5.87 -9.08
C LEU A 255 -2.05 -6.55 -10.43
N PHE A 256 -3.31 -6.59 -10.87
CA PHE A 256 -3.70 -7.15 -12.15
C PHE A 256 -3.10 -6.38 -13.33
N ASP A 257 -3.08 -5.05 -13.31
CA ASP A 257 -2.46 -4.27 -14.38
C ASP A 257 -0.95 -4.52 -14.50
N SER A 258 -0.31 -4.94 -13.40
CA SER A 258 1.13 -5.24 -13.35
C SER A 258 1.44 -6.68 -13.78
N GLU A 259 0.75 -7.65 -13.19
CA GLU A 259 1.11 -9.09 -13.28
C GLU A 259 0.01 -9.94 -13.92
N GLY A 260 -1.05 -9.29 -14.39
CA GLY A 260 -2.27 -9.92 -14.85
C GLY A 260 -2.30 -10.20 -16.35
N SER A 261 -3.14 -11.15 -16.72
CA SER A 261 -3.48 -11.45 -18.10
C SER A 261 -4.92 -11.96 -18.20
N ILE A 262 -5.56 -11.69 -19.33
CA ILE A 262 -6.91 -12.19 -19.64
C ILE A 262 -6.75 -13.33 -20.63
N THR A 263 -7.32 -14.48 -20.29
CA THR A 263 -7.51 -15.59 -21.23
C THR A 263 -9.00 -15.76 -21.51
N HIS A 264 -9.34 -16.17 -22.73
CA HIS A 264 -10.72 -16.45 -23.12
C HIS A 264 -10.85 -17.94 -23.39
N THR A 265 -12.01 -18.51 -23.06
CA THR A 265 -12.33 -19.91 -23.34
C THR A 265 -13.32 -19.96 -24.50
N MET A 266 -12.94 -20.64 -25.57
CA MET A 266 -13.80 -20.90 -26.72
C MET A 266 -14.29 -22.35 -26.69
N TYR A 267 -15.54 -22.59 -27.06
CA TYR A 267 -16.08 -23.94 -27.26
C TYR A 267 -16.93 -23.95 -28.52
N LYS A 268 -16.58 -24.82 -29.48
CA LYS A 268 -17.23 -24.90 -30.81
C LYS A 268 -17.35 -23.53 -31.50
N GLY A 269 -16.30 -22.71 -31.42
CA GLY A 269 -16.28 -21.36 -32.00
C GLY A 269 -17.03 -20.28 -31.20
N ILE A 270 -17.68 -20.63 -30.09
CA ILE A 270 -18.45 -19.69 -29.25
C ILE A 270 -17.62 -19.33 -28.01
N LEU A 271 -17.53 -18.03 -27.71
CA LEU A 271 -16.94 -17.52 -26.47
C LEU A 271 -17.76 -17.99 -25.27
N LYS A 272 -17.15 -18.80 -24.41
CA LYS A 272 -17.78 -19.32 -23.18
C LYS A 272 -17.52 -18.47 -21.95
N GLY A 273 -16.43 -17.72 -21.94
CA GLY A 273 -16.11 -16.84 -20.83
C GLY A 273 -14.67 -16.32 -20.86
N TYR A 274 -14.37 -15.50 -19.86
CA TYR A 274 -13.06 -14.93 -19.61
C TYR A 274 -12.52 -15.40 -18.27
N THR A 275 -11.21 -15.59 -18.23
CA THR A 275 -10.47 -15.93 -17.03
C THR A 275 -9.43 -14.85 -16.79
N LEU A 276 -9.40 -14.31 -15.58
CA LEU A 276 -8.38 -13.36 -15.16
C LEU A 276 -7.28 -14.15 -14.46
N ASN A 277 -6.05 -14.02 -14.93
CA ASN A 277 -4.89 -14.69 -14.34
C ASN A 277 -3.98 -13.64 -13.75
N VAL A 278 -3.42 -13.87 -12.56
CA VAL A 278 -2.40 -13.03 -11.93
C VAL A 278 -1.22 -13.92 -11.52
N THR A 279 -0.01 -13.54 -11.92
CA THR A 279 1.20 -14.27 -11.52
C THR A 279 1.80 -13.62 -10.28
N ILE A 280 1.98 -14.39 -9.20
CA ILE A 280 2.45 -13.85 -7.92
C ILE A 280 3.67 -14.64 -7.45
N GLY A 281 4.84 -14.00 -7.46
CA GLY A 281 6.09 -14.60 -6.99
C GLY A 281 6.30 -14.61 -5.47
N SER A 282 5.44 -13.92 -4.71
CA SER A 282 5.60 -13.75 -3.26
C SER A 282 4.46 -14.43 -2.51
N HIS A 283 4.80 -15.34 -1.60
CA HIS A 283 3.83 -16.03 -0.77
C HIS A 283 2.98 -15.07 0.09
N GLU A 284 3.61 -14.06 0.67
CA GLU A 284 2.93 -13.04 1.48
C GLU A 284 1.89 -12.24 0.67
N VAL A 285 2.17 -11.99 -0.61
CA VAL A 285 1.25 -11.33 -1.54
C VAL A 285 0.10 -12.27 -1.89
N LEU A 286 0.39 -13.54 -2.15
CA LEU A 286 -0.61 -14.56 -2.43
C LEU A 286 -1.60 -14.69 -1.26
N GLU A 287 -1.12 -14.84 -0.03
CA GLU A 287 -1.96 -14.94 1.17
C GLU A 287 -2.86 -13.71 1.33
N THR A 288 -2.30 -12.51 1.13
CA THR A 288 -3.07 -11.26 1.22
C THR A 288 -4.14 -11.20 0.13
N CYS A 289 -3.83 -11.63 -1.09
CA CYS A 289 -4.82 -11.68 -2.19
C CYS A 289 -5.94 -12.69 -1.92
N ILE A 290 -5.61 -13.87 -1.37
CA ILE A 290 -6.60 -14.89 -0.99
C ILE A 290 -7.57 -14.31 0.05
N ALA A 291 -7.05 -13.69 1.11
CA ALA A 291 -7.88 -13.07 2.14
C ALA A 291 -8.81 -12.00 1.55
N ILE A 292 -8.28 -11.13 0.67
CA ILE A 292 -9.09 -10.09 0.02
C ILE A 292 -10.15 -10.69 -0.91
N LEU A 293 -9.80 -11.68 -1.74
CA LEU A 293 -10.74 -12.31 -2.67
C LEU A 293 -11.87 -13.03 -1.93
N ASN A 294 -11.55 -13.74 -0.84
CA ASN A 294 -12.53 -14.35 0.05
C ASN A 294 -13.48 -13.30 0.64
N ASN A 295 -12.94 -12.20 1.18
CA ASN A 295 -13.75 -11.12 1.76
C ASN A 295 -14.65 -10.42 0.73
N LEU A 296 -14.23 -10.39 -0.53
CA LEU A 296 -15.02 -9.86 -1.64
C LEU A 296 -15.94 -10.90 -2.31
N ASN A 297 -15.98 -12.13 -1.79
CA ASN A 297 -16.77 -13.26 -2.32
C ASN A 297 -16.45 -13.62 -3.78
N PHE A 298 -15.20 -13.44 -4.22
CA PHE A 298 -14.76 -13.90 -5.55
C PHE A 298 -14.47 -15.39 -5.53
N LYS A 299 -14.84 -16.07 -6.63
CA LYS A 299 -14.39 -17.44 -6.89
C LYS A 299 -13.01 -17.41 -7.53
N PHE A 300 -12.07 -18.18 -6.99
CA PHE A 300 -10.72 -18.24 -7.53
C PHE A 300 -10.15 -19.65 -7.40
N ARG A 301 -9.11 -19.91 -8.18
CA ARG A 301 -8.32 -21.12 -8.13
C ARG A 301 -6.84 -20.74 -8.02
N ILE A 302 -6.10 -21.52 -7.25
CA ILE A 302 -4.66 -21.35 -7.11
C ILE A 302 -3.99 -22.50 -7.86
N ASP A 303 -3.06 -22.15 -8.73
CA ASP A 303 -2.21 -23.11 -9.41
C ASP A 303 -0.75 -22.85 -9.04
N PHE A 304 -0.02 -23.93 -8.82
CA PHE A 304 1.40 -23.87 -8.55
C PHE A 304 2.18 -24.31 -9.78
N THR A 305 3.13 -23.48 -10.19
CA THR A 305 4.05 -23.83 -11.27
C THR A 305 5.46 -23.85 -10.68
N PRO A 306 6.21 -24.96 -10.74
CA PRO A 306 7.58 -24.96 -10.25
C PRO A 306 8.42 -23.95 -11.03
N PRO A 307 9.43 -23.32 -10.41
CA PRO A 307 10.32 -22.39 -11.11
C PRO A 307 10.99 -23.13 -12.27
N SER A 308 10.91 -22.58 -13.47
CA SER A 308 11.66 -23.11 -14.61
C SER A 308 13.15 -22.96 -14.32
N ILE A 309 13.86 -24.06 -14.11
CA ILE A 309 15.33 -24.05 -14.04
C ILE A 309 15.82 -23.61 -15.42
N LYS A 310 16.13 -22.33 -15.60
CA LYS A 310 16.88 -21.89 -16.78
C LYS A 310 18.24 -22.58 -16.67
N LYS A 311 18.49 -23.60 -17.49
CA LYS A 311 19.84 -24.10 -17.74
C LYS A 311 20.68 -22.90 -18.14
N VAL A 312 21.52 -22.42 -17.23
CA VAL A 312 22.52 -21.41 -17.54
C VAL A 312 23.41 -22.06 -18.58
N ARG A 313 23.24 -21.70 -19.86
CA ARG A 313 24.25 -22.01 -20.87
C ARG A 313 25.51 -21.30 -20.41
N ARG A 314 26.48 -22.06 -19.87
CA ARG A 314 27.85 -21.59 -19.71
C ARG A 314 28.29 -21.12 -21.10
N LYS A 315 28.53 -19.81 -21.23
CA LYS A 315 29.24 -19.26 -22.38
C LYS A 315 30.71 -19.36 -22.10
#